data_AF-A0A535K293-F1
#
_entry.id   AF-A0A535K293-F1
#
_cell.length_a   1.000
_cell.length_b   1.000
_cell.length_c   1.000
_cell.angle_alpha   90.00
_cell.angle_beta   90.00
_cell.angle_gamma   90.00
#
_symmetry.space_group_name_H-M   'P 1'
#
loop_
_entity.id
_entity.type
_entity.pdbx_description
1 polymer ?
#
loop_
_entity_poly.entity_id
_entity_poly.type
_entity_poly.pdbx_seq_one_letter_code
_entity_poly.pdbx_strand_id
1 'polypeptide(L)'
;MSESPATAAGQVSADGQFRWDGQQWVPIPRGSREPTPWTRPMQLAAAALLTVEALITVASVAIFYNQAAVRKTLEAGGSQIPQGTTEDQIITFTIIGAIAFAAFLGLIELFGALGAVLRWRWTFWYVLVLMGLGSLSALLGLASLFRPNNSPIPTGIQIIEEILAFGAVAMLIWMVIGLVKFGPWAMKRPGTAS
;
A
#
# COMPACT_ATOMS: atom_id res chain seq x y z
N MET A 1 54.33 -17.98 -11.38
CA MET A 1 53.48 -16.85 -10.92
C MET A 1 52.53 -16.49 -12.05
N SER A 2 51.37 -15.91 -11.71
CA SER A 2 50.38 -15.25 -12.57
C SER A 2 49.22 -16.07 -13.14
N GLU A 3 48.22 -16.35 -12.31
CA GLU A 3 46.84 -16.11 -12.73
C GLU A 3 46.38 -14.83 -12.04
N SER A 4 46.40 -13.71 -12.76
CA SER A 4 45.60 -12.55 -12.34
C SER A 4 44.17 -12.86 -12.73
N PRO A 5 43.22 -13.01 -11.79
CA PRO A 5 41.82 -13.13 -12.17
C PRO A 5 41.49 -11.83 -12.90
N ALA A 6 41.07 -11.94 -14.17
CA ALA A 6 40.59 -10.79 -14.92
C ALA A 6 39.51 -10.13 -14.07
N THR A 7 39.80 -8.95 -13.52
CA THR A 7 38.87 -8.16 -12.71
C THR A 7 37.64 -7.92 -13.57
N ALA A 8 36.60 -8.72 -13.37
CA ALA A 8 35.41 -8.67 -14.21
C ALA A 8 34.75 -7.29 -14.00
N ALA A 9 34.39 -6.61 -15.09
CA ALA A 9 33.65 -5.36 -15.00
C ALA A 9 32.41 -5.55 -14.10
N GLY A 10 32.21 -4.64 -13.15
CA GLY A 10 31.17 -4.75 -12.11
C GLY A 10 31.65 -5.29 -10.76
N GLN A 11 32.90 -5.74 -10.64
CA GLN A 11 33.48 -6.10 -9.35
C GLN A 11 33.46 -4.90 -8.40
N VAL A 12 32.99 -5.12 -7.16
CA VAL A 12 32.99 -4.12 -6.11
C VAL A 12 34.19 -4.36 -5.20
N SER A 13 34.86 -3.28 -4.79
CA SER A 13 36.03 -3.33 -3.91
C SER A 13 35.66 -3.94 -2.55
N ALA A 14 36.63 -4.49 -1.83
CA ALA A 14 36.39 -5.15 -0.54
C ALA A 14 35.79 -4.20 0.52
N ASP A 15 36.07 -2.90 0.41
CA ASP A 15 35.52 -1.84 1.26
C ASP A 15 34.16 -1.29 0.76
N GLY A 16 33.67 -1.77 -0.39
CA GLY A 16 32.37 -1.39 -0.95
C GLY A 16 32.31 0.04 -1.52
N GLN A 17 33.44 0.74 -1.61
CA GLN A 17 33.50 2.15 -2.00
C GLN A 17 33.69 2.36 -3.50
N PHE A 18 34.25 1.38 -4.21
CA PHE A 18 34.60 1.48 -5.61
C PHE A 18 34.03 0.33 -6.41
N ARG A 19 33.71 0.59 -7.68
CA ARG A 19 33.32 -0.41 -8.67
C ARG A 19 34.30 -0.39 -9.82
N TRP A 20 34.81 -1.55 -10.21
CA TRP A 20 35.65 -1.72 -11.38
C TRP A 20 34.81 -1.57 -12.66
N ASP A 21 35.15 -0.61 -13.51
CA ASP A 21 34.45 -0.38 -14.78
C ASP A 21 35.06 -1.18 -15.96
N GLY A 22 36.13 -1.94 -15.71
CA GLY A 22 36.90 -2.64 -16.74
C GLY A 22 38.27 -2.01 -17.02
N GLN A 23 38.49 -0.76 -16.61
CA GLN A 23 39.75 -0.01 -16.80
C GLN A 23 40.26 0.62 -15.50
N GLN A 24 39.37 1.08 -14.63
CA GLN A 24 39.70 1.76 -13.37
C GLN A 24 38.65 1.51 -12.27
N TRP A 25 39.04 1.81 -11.04
CA TRP A 25 38.13 1.81 -9.89
C TRP A 25 37.40 3.15 -9.81
N VAL A 26 36.08 3.13 -10.01
CA VAL A 26 35.22 4.33 -9.97
C VAL A 26 34.46 4.39 -8.64
N PRO A 27 34.39 5.56 -7.95
CA PRO A 27 33.65 5.69 -6.71
C PRO A 27 32.16 5.36 -6.87
N ILE A 28 31.61 4.60 -5.93
CA ILE A 28 30.18 4.31 -5.85
C ILE A 28 29.49 5.48 -5.11
N PRO A 29 28.47 6.12 -5.72
CA PRO A 29 27.73 7.18 -5.05
C PRO A 29 27.16 6.72 -3.70
N ARG A 30 27.30 7.58 -2.67
CA ARG A 30 26.77 7.29 -1.34
C ARG A 30 25.27 7.00 -1.41
N GLY A 31 24.85 5.95 -0.73
CA GLY A 31 23.45 5.52 -0.74
C GLY A 31 23.01 4.82 -2.03
N SER A 32 23.91 4.50 -2.95
CA SER A 32 23.62 3.61 -4.08
C SER A 32 23.06 2.28 -3.58
N ARG A 33 22.07 1.75 -4.30
CA ARG A 33 21.45 0.46 -4.01
C ARG A 33 21.15 -0.26 -5.32
N GLU A 34 21.26 -1.58 -5.28
CA GLU A 34 21.06 -2.43 -6.44
C GLU A 34 19.75 -3.21 -6.29
N PRO A 35 18.93 -3.28 -7.35
CA PRO A 35 17.72 -4.09 -7.32
C PRO A 35 18.07 -5.56 -7.15
N THR A 36 17.30 -6.25 -6.33
CA THR A 36 17.33 -7.71 -6.23
C THR A 36 16.20 -8.29 -7.08
N PRO A 37 16.14 -9.63 -7.27
CA PRO A 37 14.99 -10.26 -7.91
C PRO A 37 13.64 -9.94 -7.23
N TRP A 38 13.65 -9.51 -5.96
CA TRP A 38 12.44 -9.16 -5.20
C TRP A 38 11.97 -7.72 -5.44
N THR A 39 12.84 -6.81 -5.88
CA THR A 39 12.52 -5.38 -5.99
C THR A 39 11.36 -5.11 -6.94
N ARG A 40 11.42 -5.60 -8.18
CA ARG A 40 10.38 -5.34 -9.17
C ARG A 40 9.06 -6.04 -8.85
N PRO A 41 9.03 -7.33 -8.46
CA PRO A 41 7.79 -7.98 -8.04
C PRO A 41 7.13 -7.27 -6.87
N MET A 42 7.89 -6.87 -5.85
CA MET A 42 7.37 -6.16 -4.67
C MET A 42 6.75 -4.81 -5.03
N GLN A 43 7.41 -4.03 -5.89
CA GLN A 43 6.89 -2.74 -6.36
C GLN A 43 5.59 -2.90 -7.16
N LEU A 44 5.54 -3.89 -8.05
CA LEU A 44 4.35 -4.14 -8.88
C LEU A 44 3.19 -4.71 -8.07
N ALA A 45 3.45 -5.63 -7.15
CA ALA A 45 2.42 -6.18 -6.27
C ALA A 45 1.82 -5.11 -5.37
N ALA A 46 2.66 -4.28 -4.73
CA ALA A 46 2.19 -3.16 -3.92
C ALA A 46 1.40 -2.14 -4.76
N ALA A 47 1.87 -1.79 -5.95
CA ALA A 47 1.17 -0.87 -6.84
C ALA A 47 -0.18 -1.42 -7.30
N ALA A 48 -0.23 -2.70 -7.67
CA ALA A 48 -1.47 -3.36 -8.08
C ALA A 48 -2.49 -3.40 -6.94
N LEU A 49 -2.06 -3.80 -5.74
CA LEU A 49 -2.93 -3.87 -4.57
C LEU A 49 -3.51 -2.49 -4.24
N LEU A 50 -2.66 -1.47 -4.08
CA LEU A 50 -3.09 -0.09 -3.80
C LEU A 50 -4.05 0.44 -4.86
N THR A 51 -3.79 0.14 -6.14
CA THR A 51 -4.68 0.58 -7.22
C THR A 51 -6.04 -0.09 -7.13
N VAL A 52 -6.08 -1.39 -6.85
CA VAL A 52 -7.31 -2.16 -6.74
C VAL A 52 -8.12 -1.74 -5.51
N GLU A 53 -7.46 -1.54 -4.37
CA GLU A 53 -8.07 -1.02 -3.13
C GLU A 53 -8.70 0.36 -3.37
N ALA A 54 -7.97 1.28 -4.01
CA ALA A 54 -8.47 2.62 -4.31
C ALA A 54 -9.71 2.57 -5.20
N LEU A 55 -9.66 1.78 -6.28
CA LEU A 55 -10.75 1.67 -7.23
C LEU A 55 -11.99 1.02 -6.61
N ILE A 56 -11.82 -0.05 -5.85
CA ILE A 56 -12.94 -0.76 -5.22
C ILE A 56 -13.55 0.11 -4.12
N THR A 57 -12.76 0.76 -3.28
CA THR A 57 -13.26 1.63 -2.21
C THR A 57 -14.06 2.80 -2.79
N VAL A 58 -13.51 3.51 -3.77
CA VAL A 58 -14.19 4.65 -4.41
C VAL A 58 -15.45 4.19 -5.14
N ALA A 59 -15.39 3.09 -5.91
CA ALA A 59 -16.55 2.58 -6.61
C ALA A 59 -17.65 2.12 -5.64
N SER A 60 -17.29 1.42 -4.57
CA SER A 60 -18.25 0.92 -3.58
C SER A 60 -18.97 2.07 -2.88
N VAL A 61 -18.22 3.10 -2.47
CA VAL A 61 -18.84 4.29 -1.87
C VAL A 61 -19.73 5.02 -2.89
N ALA A 62 -19.25 5.26 -4.11
CA ALA A 62 -20.03 5.96 -5.14
C ALA A 62 -21.33 5.22 -5.54
N ILE A 63 -21.33 3.89 -5.54
CA ILE A 63 -22.48 3.07 -5.94
C ILE A 63 -23.45 2.88 -4.77
N PHE A 64 -22.95 2.59 -3.57
CA PHE A 64 -23.78 2.11 -2.46
C PHE A 64 -24.12 3.17 -1.41
N TYR A 65 -23.37 4.27 -1.29
CA TYR A 65 -23.75 5.37 -0.40
C TYR A 65 -24.83 6.25 -1.06
N ASN A 66 -26.08 5.84 -0.86
CA ASN A 66 -27.26 6.60 -1.27
C ASN A 66 -28.20 6.83 -0.09
N GLN A 67 -29.19 7.71 -0.30
CA GLN A 67 -30.15 8.13 0.73
C GLN A 67 -30.83 6.94 1.42
N ALA A 68 -31.31 5.97 0.65
CA ALA A 68 -32.02 4.80 1.19
C ALA A 68 -31.10 3.88 2.00
N ALA A 69 -29.88 3.62 1.49
CA ALA A 69 -28.91 2.75 2.16
C ALA A 69 -28.46 3.36 3.49
N VAL A 70 -28.12 4.65 3.51
CA VAL A 70 -27.68 5.34 4.74
C VAL A 70 -28.83 5.44 5.73
N ARG A 71 -30.05 5.77 5.30
CA ARG A 71 -31.23 5.76 6.18
C ARG A 71 -31.43 4.41 6.86
N LYS A 72 -31.42 3.33 6.08
CA LYS A 72 -31.53 1.96 6.59
C LYS A 72 -30.47 1.67 7.66
N THR A 73 -29.23 2.12 7.45
CA THR A 73 -28.17 1.91 8.45
C THR A 73 -28.35 2.72 9.73
N LEU A 74 -28.87 3.95 9.63
CA LEU A 74 -29.15 4.79 10.81
C LEU A 74 -30.28 4.19 11.65
N GLU A 75 -31.34 3.68 11.00
CA GLU A 75 -32.44 2.97 11.65
C GLU A 75 -31.95 1.69 12.35
N ALA A 76 -31.12 0.89 11.66
CA ALA A 76 -30.55 -0.33 12.22
C ALA A 76 -29.57 -0.07 13.38
N GLY A 77 -28.87 1.07 13.34
CA GLY A 77 -27.93 1.50 14.37
C GLY A 77 -28.58 2.15 15.60
N GLY A 78 -29.87 2.46 15.55
CA GLY A 78 -30.58 3.15 16.64
C GLY A 78 -30.09 4.59 16.86
N SER A 79 -29.59 5.25 15.81
CA SER A 79 -29.02 6.59 15.90
C SER A 79 -30.06 7.63 16.33
N GLN A 80 -29.73 8.41 17.36
CA GLN A 80 -30.55 9.54 17.78
C GLN A 80 -30.22 10.76 16.90
N ILE A 81 -31.25 11.36 16.31
CA ILE A 81 -31.11 12.60 15.52
C ILE A 81 -30.82 13.75 16.50
N PRO A 82 -29.67 14.46 16.38
CA PRO A 82 -29.37 15.61 17.22
C PRO A 82 -30.44 16.71 17.12
N GLN A 83 -30.75 17.35 18.24
CA GLN A 83 -31.74 18.43 18.27
C GLN A 83 -31.32 19.59 17.36
N GLY A 84 -32.22 20.05 16.50
CA GLY A 84 -31.96 21.14 15.56
C GLY A 84 -31.37 20.73 14.21
N THR A 85 -31.22 19.43 13.92
CA THR A 85 -30.82 18.91 12.61
C THR A 85 -31.91 17.99 12.05
N THR A 86 -32.15 18.05 10.74
CA THR A 86 -33.09 17.12 10.08
C THR A 86 -32.40 15.81 9.70
N GLU A 87 -33.18 14.73 9.58
CA GLU A 87 -32.67 13.43 9.14
C GLU A 87 -31.96 13.53 7.78
N ASP A 88 -32.57 14.23 6.82
CA ASP A 88 -32.02 14.42 5.48
C ASP A 88 -30.68 15.17 5.48
N GLN A 89 -30.49 16.12 6.41
CA GLN A 89 -29.21 16.82 6.57
C GLN A 89 -28.10 15.87 7.02
N ILE A 90 -28.38 15.00 7.99
CA ILE A 90 -27.42 14.00 8.49
C ILE A 90 -27.05 13.00 7.39
N ILE A 91 -28.06 12.49 6.67
CA ILE A 91 -27.83 11.54 5.59
C ILE A 91 -26.99 12.18 4.48
N THR A 92 -27.34 13.41 4.06
CA THR A 92 -26.60 14.14 3.03
C THR A 92 -25.15 14.38 3.45
N PHE A 93 -24.93 14.83 4.69
CA PHE A 93 -23.58 15.02 5.24
C PHE A 93 -22.78 13.71 5.27
N THR A 94 -23.42 12.61 5.69
CA THR A 94 -22.80 11.27 5.72
C THR A 94 -22.37 10.83 4.32
N ILE A 95 -23.23 10.99 3.31
CA ILE A 95 -22.92 10.61 1.93
C ILE A 95 -21.77 11.45 1.38
N ILE A 96 -21.84 12.78 1.50
CA ILE A 96 -20.80 13.68 1.01
C ILE A 96 -19.47 13.41 1.72
N GLY A 97 -19.51 13.25 3.05
CA GLY A 97 -18.35 12.94 3.86
C GLY A 97 -17.70 11.62 3.45
N ALA A 98 -18.50 10.56 3.26
CA ALA A 98 -18.01 9.27 2.83
C ALA A 98 -17.36 9.33 1.44
N ILE A 99 -18.01 9.96 0.45
CA ILE A 99 -17.47 10.12 -0.90
C ILE A 99 -16.17 10.92 -0.88
N ALA A 100 -16.14 12.05 -0.17
CA ALA A 100 -14.96 12.89 -0.08
C ALA A 100 -13.79 12.17 0.60
N PHE A 101 -14.07 11.44 1.68
CA PHE A 101 -13.06 10.66 2.40
C PHE A 101 -12.51 9.50 1.56
N ALA A 102 -13.39 8.75 0.88
CA ALA A 102 -13.00 7.68 -0.03
C ALA A 102 -12.16 8.20 -1.20
N ALA A 103 -12.54 9.32 -1.80
CA ALA A 103 -11.77 9.95 -2.87
C ALA A 103 -10.38 10.40 -2.38
N PHE A 104 -10.31 11.00 -1.19
CA PHE A 104 -9.05 11.41 -0.59
C PHE A 104 -8.11 10.22 -0.33
N LEU A 105 -8.62 9.14 0.28
CA LEU A 105 -7.83 7.92 0.49
C LEU A 105 -7.41 7.25 -0.82
N GLY A 106 -8.32 7.17 -1.80
CA GLY A 106 -7.99 6.62 -3.12
C GLY A 106 -6.87 7.39 -3.82
N LEU A 107 -6.84 8.72 -3.70
CA LEU A 107 -5.74 9.53 -4.24
C LEU A 107 -4.39 9.25 -3.54
N ILE A 108 -4.42 9.05 -2.22
CA ILE A 108 -3.24 8.66 -1.42
C ILE A 108 -2.72 7.29 -1.88
N GLU A 109 -3.59 6.30 -2.02
CA GLU A 109 -3.20 4.96 -2.47
C GLU A 109 -2.65 4.97 -3.90
N LEU A 110 -3.30 5.69 -4.82
CA LEU A 110 -2.82 5.85 -6.20
C LEU A 110 -1.47 6.57 -6.27
N PHE A 111 -1.23 7.55 -5.41
CA PHE A 111 0.08 8.18 -5.28
C PHE A 111 1.16 7.19 -4.82
N GLY A 112 0.83 6.32 -3.86
CA GLY A 112 1.70 5.22 -3.43
C GLY A 112 2.02 4.25 -4.56
N ALA A 113 0.99 3.84 -5.33
CA ALA A 113 1.13 2.97 -6.48
C ALA A 113 2.03 3.59 -7.56
N LEU A 114 1.79 4.85 -7.92
CA LEU A 114 2.61 5.59 -8.87
C LEU A 114 4.06 5.68 -8.40
N GLY A 115 4.27 6.02 -7.13
CA GLY A 115 5.57 6.08 -6.50
C GLY A 115 6.33 4.76 -6.53
N ALA A 116 5.63 3.63 -6.37
CA ALA A 116 6.20 2.29 -6.46
C ALA A 116 6.61 1.94 -7.90
N VAL A 117 5.78 2.25 -8.90
CA VAL A 117 6.06 2.00 -10.32
C VAL A 117 7.21 2.87 -10.84
N LEU A 118 7.24 4.14 -10.45
CA LEU A 118 8.32 5.08 -10.78
C LEU A 118 9.61 4.83 -9.99
N ARG A 119 9.64 3.80 -9.13
CA ARG A 119 10.80 3.36 -8.34
C ARG A 119 11.35 4.44 -7.40
N TRP A 120 10.47 5.31 -6.88
CA TRP A 120 10.88 6.29 -5.89
C TRP A 120 11.31 5.56 -4.62
N ARG A 121 12.49 5.89 -4.10
CA ARG A 121 13.06 5.10 -3.01
C ARG A 121 12.41 5.39 -1.66
N TRP A 122 11.96 6.63 -1.47
CA TRP A 122 11.31 7.07 -0.24
C TRP A 122 9.86 6.57 -0.13
N THR A 123 9.20 6.29 -1.26
CA THR A 123 7.81 5.81 -1.26
C THR A 123 7.68 4.42 -0.67
N PHE A 124 8.78 3.68 -0.50
CA PHE A 124 8.80 2.46 0.30
C PHE A 124 8.20 2.69 1.69
N TRP A 125 8.63 3.75 2.39
CA TRP A 125 8.15 4.03 3.76
C TRP A 125 6.69 4.45 3.76
N TYR A 126 6.31 5.24 2.78
CA TYR A 126 4.93 5.65 2.57
C TYR A 126 4.01 4.44 2.36
N VAL A 127 4.34 3.58 1.41
CA VAL A 127 3.58 2.35 1.12
C VAL A 127 3.59 1.41 2.31
N LEU A 128 4.71 1.28 3.03
CA LEU A 128 4.79 0.45 4.24
C LEU A 128 3.79 0.91 5.31
N VAL A 129 3.66 2.23 5.51
CA VAL A 129 2.66 2.80 6.43
C VAL A 129 1.24 2.54 5.93
N LEU A 130 0.98 2.72 4.63
CA LEU A 130 -0.35 2.41 4.06
C LEU A 130 -0.72 0.94 4.25
N MET A 131 0.20 0.02 3.98
CA MET A 131 -0.02 -1.42 4.22
C MET A 131 -0.27 -1.70 5.71
N GLY A 132 0.43 -1.00 6.61
CA GLY A 132 0.20 -1.07 8.06
C GLY A 132 -1.19 -0.59 8.48
N LEU A 133 -1.65 0.53 7.93
CA LEU A 133 -2.99 1.07 8.18
C LEU A 133 -4.08 0.17 7.58
N GLY A 134 -3.90 -0.32 6.35
CA GLY A 134 -4.81 -1.27 5.71
C GLY A 134 -4.92 -2.59 6.48
N SER A 135 -3.82 -3.04 7.11
CA SER A 135 -3.83 -4.21 7.98
C SER A 135 -4.68 -4.02 9.25
N LEU A 136 -4.79 -2.79 9.77
CA LEU A 136 -5.70 -2.48 10.88
C LEU A 136 -7.16 -2.56 10.44
N SER A 137 -7.44 -2.15 9.20
CA SER A 137 -8.78 -2.25 8.62
C SER A 137 -9.26 -3.70 8.55
N ALA A 138 -8.40 -4.67 8.23
CA ALA A 138 -8.76 -6.10 8.25
C ALA A 138 -9.31 -6.54 9.62
N LEU A 139 -8.64 -6.14 10.71
CA LEU A 139 -9.05 -6.50 12.06
C LEU A 139 -10.40 -5.88 12.45
N LEU A 140 -10.69 -4.66 11.99
CA LEU A 140 -11.91 -3.94 12.32
C LEU A 140 -13.07 -4.31 11.38
N GLY A 141 -12.80 -4.62 10.11
CA GLY A 141 -13.77 -4.98 9.07
C GLY A 141 -14.43 -6.32 9.31
N LEU A 142 -13.72 -7.30 9.86
CA LEU A 142 -14.27 -8.58 10.28
C LEU A 142 -15.52 -8.46 11.16
N ALA A 143 -15.58 -7.46 12.05
CA ALA A 143 -16.74 -7.24 12.91
C ALA A 143 -17.99 -6.76 12.14
N SER A 144 -17.82 -6.05 11.02
CA SER A 144 -18.95 -5.56 10.20
C SER A 144 -19.63 -6.69 9.44
N LEU A 145 -18.89 -7.74 9.06
CA LEU A 145 -19.43 -8.92 8.38
C LEU A 145 -20.50 -9.64 9.20
N PHE A 146 -20.39 -9.60 10.54
CA PHE A 146 -21.38 -10.18 11.45
C PHE A 146 -22.59 -9.27 11.70
N ARG A 147 -22.57 -8.03 11.21
CA ARG A 147 -23.66 -7.04 11.35
C ARG A 147 -24.02 -6.43 9.99
N PRO A 148 -24.49 -7.25 9.03
CA PRO A 148 -24.65 -6.82 7.64
C PRO A 148 -25.67 -5.69 7.46
N ASN A 149 -26.61 -5.52 8.39
CA ASN A 149 -27.60 -4.44 8.33
C ASN A 149 -27.06 -3.07 8.76
N ASN A 150 -25.85 -3.00 9.32
CA ASN A 150 -25.25 -1.77 9.85
C ASN A 150 -24.32 -1.09 8.83
N SER A 151 -24.27 -1.56 7.58
CA SER A 151 -23.42 -1.00 6.53
C SER A 151 -24.24 -0.69 5.28
N PRO A 152 -24.01 0.48 4.63
CA PRO A 152 -24.60 0.77 3.33
C PRO A 152 -24.07 -0.14 2.22
N ILE A 153 -22.89 -0.74 2.44
CA ILE A 153 -22.20 -1.59 1.48
C ILE A 153 -22.71 -3.04 1.60
N PRO A 154 -23.09 -3.71 0.50
CA PRO A 154 -23.53 -5.10 0.55
C PRO A 154 -22.45 -6.05 1.08
N THR A 155 -22.85 -7.11 1.79
CA THR A 155 -21.92 -8.09 2.39
C THR A 155 -20.94 -8.70 1.38
N GLY A 156 -21.39 -8.96 0.14
CA GLY A 156 -20.52 -9.52 -0.90
C GLY A 156 -19.34 -8.60 -1.24
N ILE A 157 -19.56 -7.29 -1.23
CA ILE A 157 -18.49 -6.30 -1.47
C ILE A 157 -17.59 -6.18 -0.25
N GLN A 158 -18.15 -6.19 0.96
CA GLN A 158 -17.35 -6.20 2.19
C GLN A 158 -16.40 -7.40 2.27
N ILE A 159 -16.82 -8.57 1.79
CA ILE A 159 -15.94 -9.76 1.72
C ILE A 159 -14.77 -9.50 0.76
N ILE A 160 -14.99 -8.83 -0.37
CA ILE A 160 -13.92 -8.48 -1.31
C ILE A 160 -12.95 -7.49 -0.66
N GLU A 161 -13.46 -6.45 -0.01
CA GLU A 161 -12.64 -5.47 0.73
C GLU A 161 -11.80 -6.15 1.81
N GLU A 162 -12.38 -7.12 2.54
CA GLU A 162 -11.66 -7.89 3.56
C GLU A 162 -10.53 -8.77 2.94
N ILE A 163 -10.78 -9.40 1.79
CA ILE A 163 -9.74 -10.15 1.06
C ILE A 163 -8.57 -9.24 0.67
N LEU A 164 -8.85 -8.03 0.23
CA LEU A 164 -7.82 -7.04 -0.10
C LEU A 164 -7.04 -6.61 1.16
N ALA A 165 -7.74 -6.39 2.27
CA ALA A 165 -7.12 -6.05 3.55
C ALA A 165 -6.16 -7.16 4.03
N PHE A 166 -6.52 -8.43 3.86
CA PHE A 166 -5.57 -9.56 4.07
C PHE A 166 -4.41 -9.55 3.07
N GLY A 167 -4.66 -9.14 1.82
CA GLY A 167 -3.62 -8.84 0.85
C GLY A 167 -2.63 -7.78 1.36
N ALA A 168 -3.12 -6.71 1.99
CA ALA A 168 -2.30 -5.67 2.58
C ALA A 168 -1.45 -6.20 3.75
N VAL A 169 -2.00 -7.10 4.58
CA VAL A 169 -1.24 -7.80 5.63
C VAL A 169 -0.11 -8.64 5.04
N ALA A 170 -0.41 -9.45 4.02
CA ALA A 170 0.58 -10.28 3.36
C ALA A 170 1.69 -9.43 2.71
N MET A 171 1.31 -8.33 2.06
CA MET A 171 2.22 -7.39 1.44
C MET A 171 3.09 -6.67 2.49
N LEU A 172 2.51 -6.24 3.61
CA LEU A 172 3.23 -5.66 4.75
C LEU A 172 4.32 -6.60 5.24
N ILE A 173 3.96 -7.87 5.51
CA ILE A 173 4.89 -8.90 5.95
C ILE A 173 6.02 -9.06 4.93
N TRP A 174 5.69 -9.18 3.64
CA TRP A 174 6.70 -9.32 2.60
C TRP A 174 7.65 -8.11 2.50
N MET A 175 7.12 -6.88 2.61
CA MET A 175 7.91 -5.66 2.63
C MET A 175 8.84 -5.58 3.86
N VAL A 176 8.37 -5.98 5.05
CA VAL A 176 9.19 -6.04 6.26
C VAL A 176 10.30 -7.07 6.12
N ILE A 177 10.01 -8.26 5.58
CA ILE A 177 11.04 -9.27 5.31
C ILE A 177 12.07 -8.72 4.32
N GLY A 178 11.64 -8.06 3.24
CA GLY A 178 12.53 -7.43 2.27
C GLY A 178 13.39 -6.32 2.88
N LEU A 179 12.81 -5.52 3.79
CA LEU A 179 13.50 -4.46 4.52
C LEU A 179 14.61 -5.01 5.42
N VAL A 180 14.34 -6.08 6.17
CA VAL A 180 15.32 -6.69 7.08
C VAL A 180 16.43 -7.39 6.29
N LYS A 181 16.10 -8.08 5.19
CA LYS A 181 17.07 -8.84 4.40
C LYS A 181 17.96 -7.98 3.49
N PHE A 182 17.38 -6.99 2.82
CA PHE A 182 18.07 -6.21 1.78
C PHE A 182 17.96 -4.69 2.03
N GLY A 183 16.82 -4.25 2.54
CA GLY A 183 16.48 -2.86 2.81
C GLY A 183 15.27 -2.37 1.99
N PRO A 184 15.02 -1.05 1.93
CA PRO A 184 13.86 -0.49 1.24
C PRO A 184 13.73 -0.99 -0.19
N TRP A 185 12.51 -1.38 -0.58
CA TRP A 185 12.19 -2.04 -1.85
C TRP A 185 13.01 -3.30 -2.15
N ALA A 186 13.45 -4.00 -1.11
CA ALA A 186 14.33 -5.16 -1.22
C ALA A 186 15.62 -4.86 -2.04
N MET A 187 16.11 -3.63 -2.05
CA MET A 187 17.32 -3.26 -2.78
C MET A 187 18.55 -3.36 -1.88
N LYS A 188 19.57 -4.10 -2.30
CA LYS A 188 20.79 -4.36 -1.50
C LYS A 188 21.83 -3.24 -1.64
N ARG A 189 22.80 -3.21 -0.74
CA ARG A 189 23.98 -2.33 -0.88
C ARG A 189 24.94 -2.95 -1.91
N PRO A 190 25.66 -2.15 -2.71
CA PRO A 190 26.68 -2.65 -3.62
C PRO A 190 27.72 -3.51 -2.87
N GLY A 191 28.14 -4.62 -3.48
CA GLY A 191 29.18 -5.50 -2.94
C GLY A 191 28.74 -6.49 -1.86
N THR A 192 27.50 -6.45 -1.38
CA THR A 192 27.00 -7.49 -0.46
C THR A 192 26.61 -8.75 -1.25
N ALA A 193 27.13 -9.90 -0.84
CA ALA A 193 26.74 -11.21 -1.36
C ALA A 193 25.21 -11.41 -1.25
N SER A 194 24.64 -12.08 -2.25
CA SER A 194 23.20 -12.36 -2.37
C SER A 194 22.71 -13.38 -1.34
#